data_AF-A0A527H2N4-F1
#
_entry.id   AF-A0A527H2N4-F1
#
_cell.length_a   1.000
_cell.length_b   1.000
_cell.length_c   1.000
_cell.angle_alpha   90.00
_cell.angle_beta   90.00
_cell.angle_gamma   90.00
#
_symmetry.space_group_name_H-M   'P 1'
#
loop_
_entity.id
_entity.type
_entity.pdbx_description
1 polymer ?
#
loop_
_entity_poly.entity_id
_entity_poly.type
_entity_poly.pdbx_seq_one_letter_code
_entity_poly.pdbx_strand_id
1 'polypeptide(L)'
;MASPLRTAARVFYFIRNITRDVAPQALFRQRLARRLEQARLSSKTVRDRVNYYNRLDHSFVPSAAAVPASQIPKFGSMYYYDLKEFARYFDRHLLIDLEFGDVVDVPAVPSIVKDRPIRND
;
A
#
# COMPACT_ATOMS: atom_id res chain seq x y z
N MET A 1 -28.29 -0.61 -16.46
CA MET A 1 -28.62 -0.76 -15.02
C MET A 1 -27.73 -1.84 -14.43
N ALA A 2 -26.99 -1.56 -13.36
CA ALA A 2 -26.11 -2.56 -12.74
C ALA A 2 -26.94 -3.66 -12.06
N SER A 3 -26.56 -4.93 -12.23
CA SER A 3 -27.29 -6.05 -11.62
C SER A 3 -27.21 -5.98 -10.08
N PRO A 4 -28.26 -6.40 -9.35
CA PRO A 4 -28.32 -6.33 -7.89
C PRO A 4 -27.15 -7.07 -7.20
N LEU A 5 -26.63 -8.13 -7.83
CA LEU A 5 -25.45 -8.87 -7.37
C LEU A 5 -24.16 -8.02 -7.36
N ARG A 6 -23.97 -7.14 -8.36
CA ARG A 6 -22.79 -6.25 -8.43
C ARG A 6 -22.86 -5.15 -7.37
N THR A 7 -24.06 -4.68 -7.05
CA THR A 7 -24.29 -3.67 -6.00
C THR A 7 -24.03 -4.25 -4.62
N ALA A 8 -24.50 -5.47 -4.33
CA ALA A 8 -24.26 -6.16 -3.06
C ALA A 8 -22.77 -6.45 -2.80
N ALA A 9 -22.03 -6.90 -3.82
CA ALA A 9 -20.58 -7.13 -3.72
C ALA A 9 -19.81 -5.85 -3.38
N ARG A 10 -20.20 -4.70 -3.96
CA ARG A 10 -19.63 -3.38 -3.63
C ARG A 10 -19.94 -2.97 -2.19
N VAL A 11 -21.18 -3.14 -1.73
CA VAL A 11 -21.58 -2.80 -0.35
C VAL A 11 -20.80 -3.64 0.66
N PHE A 12 -20.67 -4.96 0.43
CA PHE A 12 -19.87 -5.83 1.30
C PHE A 12 -18.39 -5.42 1.33
N TYR A 13 -17.81 -5.06 0.18
CA TYR A 13 -16.45 -4.53 0.09
C TYR A 13 -16.27 -3.27 0.95
N PHE A 14 -17.19 -2.30 0.87
CA PHE A 14 -17.12 -1.09 1.68
C PHE A 14 -17.32 -1.37 3.18
N ILE A 15 -18.30 -2.18 3.58
CA ILE A 15 -18.54 -2.54 4.99
C ILE A 15 -17.31 -3.26 5.57
N ARG A 16 -16.71 -4.19 4.82
CA ARG A 16 -15.48 -4.88 5.22
C ARG A 16 -14.30 -3.92 5.37
N ASN A 17 -14.20 -2.88 4.54
CA ASN A 17 -13.14 -1.89 4.67
C ASN A 17 -13.39 -0.94 5.86
N ILE A 18 -14.63 -0.49 6.07
CA ILE A 18 -15.01 0.36 7.21
C ILE A 18 -14.78 -0.36 8.54
N THR A 19 -15.23 -1.61 8.66
CA THR A 19 -15.03 -2.41 9.89
C THR A 19 -13.54 -2.59 10.22
N ARG A 20 -12.68 -2.74 9.21
CA ARG A 20 -11.23 -2.83 9.42
C ARG A 20 -10.57 -1.50 9.75
N ASP A 21 -11.15 -0.37 9.34
CA ASP A 21 -10.68 0.96 9.73
C ASP A 21 -11.01 1.28 11.21
N VAL A 22 -12.05 0.66 11.77
CA VAL A 22 -12.45 0.81 13.19
C VAL A 22 -11.76 -0.21 14.10
N ALA A 23 -11.27 -1.34 13.56
CA ALA A 23 -10.67 -2.41 14.35
C ALA A 23 -9.36 -1.95 15.04
N PRO A 24 -9.09 -2.38 16.29
CA PRO A 24 -7.90 -2.00 17.03
C PRO A 24 -6.62 -2.37 16.29
N GLN A 25 -5.73 -1.38 16.13
CA GLN A 25 -4.49 -1.58 15.37
C GLN A 25 -3.59 -2.67 15.96
N ALA A 26 -3.63 -2.87 17.28
CA ALA A 26 -2.89 -3.91 17.97
C ALA A 26 -3.13 -5.32 17.38
N LEU A 27 -4.37 -5.61 16.96
CA LEU A 27 -4.73 -6.91 16.35
C LEU A 27 -4.04 -7.13 15.01
N PHE A 28 -3.82 -6.07 14.24
CA PHE A 28 -3.09 -6.14 12.97
C PHE A 28 -1.58 -6.22 13.23
N ARG A 29 -1.04 -5.39 14.14
CA ARG A 29 0.40 -5.42 14.48
C ARG A 29 0.86 -6.79 14.97
N GLN A 30 0.07 -7.46 15.80
CA GLN A 30 0.37 -8.84 16.26
C GLN A 30 0.52 -9.84 15.11
N ARG A 31 -0.14 -9.58 13.96
CA ARG A 31 -0.07 -10.44 12.78
C ARG A 31 1.03 -10.03 11.80
N LEU A 32 1.69 -8.89 12.00
CA LEU A 32 2.70 -8.35 11.08
C LEU A 32 3.83 -9.37 10.84
N ALA A 33 4.42 -9.93 11.90
CA ALA A 33 5.51 -10.89 11.77
C ALA A 33 5.14 -12.10 10.90
N ARG A 34 3.94 -12.66 11.10
CA ARG A 34 3.42 -13.76 10.28
C ARG A 34 3.22 -13.36 8.81
N ARG A 35 2.74 -12.14 8.56
CA ARG A 35 2.55 -11.62 7.19
C ARG A 35 3.88 -11.41 6.46
N LEU A 36 4.87 -10.88 7.16
CA LEU A 36 6.22 -10.71 6.63
C LEU A 36 6.86 -12.05 6.29
N GLU A 37 6.70 -13.06 7.15
CA GLU A 37 7.22 -14.40 6.86
C GLU A 37 6.52 -15.05 5.66
N GLN A 38 5.20 -14.88 5.54
CA GLN A 38 4.46 -15.32 4.34
C GLN A 38 4.97 -14.63 3.06
N ALA A 39 5.26 -13.32 3.13
CA ALA A 39 5.81 -12.58 1.99
C ALA A 39 7.23 -13.05 1.64
N ARG A 40 8.06 -13.36 2.64
CA ARG A 40 9.42 -13.91 2.46
C ARG A 40 9.40 -15.27 1.77
N LEU A 41 8.46 -16.13 2.17
CA LEU A 41 8.23 -17.47 1.62
C LEU A 41 7.39 -17.47 0.33
N SER A 42 7.13 -16.31 -0.27
CA SER A 42 6.36 -16.19 -1.52
C SER A 42 7.03 -16.93 -2.69
N SER A 43 6.35 -17.03 -3.84
CA SER A 43 6.94 -17.67 -5.01
C SER A 43 8.16 -16.89 -5.54
N LYS A 44 9.05 -17.57 -6.29
CA LYS A 44 10.19 -16.91 -6.94
C LYS A 44 9.74 -15.74 -7.81
N THR A 45 8.66 -15.92 -8.59
CA THR A 45 8.08 -14.87 -9.44
C THR A 45 7.71 -13.61 -8.66
N VAL A 46 7.12 -13.76 -7.46
CA VAL A 46 6.76 -12.61 -6.62
C VAL A 46 8.01 -11.91 -6.10
N ARG A 47 8.99 -12.67 -5.60
CA ARG A 47 10.26 -12.10 -5.11
C ARG A 47 11.02 -11.37 -6.21
N ASP A 48 11.11 -11.95 -7.41
CA ASP A 48 11.79 -11.34 -8.55
C ASP A 48 11.13 -10.01 -8.93
N ARG A 49 9.79 -9.95 -8.91
CA ARG A 49 9.05 -8.69 -9.11
C ARG A 49 9.35 -7.68 -8.00
N VAL A 50 9.31 -8.08 -6.73
CA VAL A 50 9.62 -7.18 -5.61
C VAL A 50 11.03 -6.59 -5.77
N ASN A 51 12.03 -7.42 -6.07
CA ASN A 51 13.41 -6.96 -6.27
C ASN A 51 13.57 -6.07 -7.52
N TYR A 52 12.76 -6.29 -8.55
CA TYR A 52 12.76 -5.43 -9.73
C TYR A 52 12.24 -4.01 -9.43
N TYR A 53 11.17 -3.89 -8.63
CA TYR A 53 10.58 -2.59 -8.26
C TYR A 53 11.29 -1.91 -7.08
N ASN A 54 11.74 -2.68 -6.09
CA ASN A 54 12.42 -2.19 -4.91
C ASN A 54 13.92 -2.48 -5.03
N ARG A 55 14.67 -1.47 -5.48
CA ARG A 55 16.14 -1.53 -5.63
C ARG A 55 16.88 -0.79 -4.50
N LEU A 56 16.24 -0.64 -3.33
CA LEU A 56 16.88 0.00 -2.18
C LEU A 56 18.06 -0.84 -1.69
N ASP A 57 19.25 -0.27 -1.79
CA ASP A 57 20.51 -0.85 -1.35
C ASP A 57 21.18 -0.03 -0.23
N HIS A 58 20.63 1.15 0.10
CA HIS A 58 21.11 2.04 1.15
C HIS A 58 19.95 2.57 2.02
N SER A 59 20.30 3.05 3.21
CA SER A 59 19.36 3.74 4.08
C SER A 59 19.03 5.13 3.52
N PHE A 60 17.78 5.55 3.69
CA PHE A 60 17.30 6.86 3.25
C PHE A 60 16.49 7.54 4.36
N VAL A 61 16.29 8.84 4.21
CA VAL A 61 15.41 9.62 5.08
C VAL A 61 14.16 10.00 4.26
N PRO A 62 12.95 9.77 4.77
CA PRO A 62 11.72 10.22 4.11
C PRO A 62 11.73 11.73 3.85
N SER A 63 11.03 12.18 2.80
CA SER A 63 11.00 13.60 2.49
C SER A 63 10.16 14.39 3.50
N ALA A 64 10.25 15.72 3.43
CA ALA A 64 9.39 16.60 4.23
C ALA A 64 7.89 16.46 3.88
N ALA A 65 7.57 15.90 2.71
CA ALA A 65 6.19 15.63 2.28
C ALA A 65 5.68 14.25 2.72
N ALA A 66 6.52 13.42 3.33
CA ALA A 66 6.14 12.09 3.77
C ALA A 66 5.01 12.16 4.80
N VAL A 67 4.04 11.26 4.67
CA VAL A 67 2.87 11.20 5.55
C VAL A 67 2.97 10.01 6.51
N PRO A 68 2.49 10.13 7.75
CA PRO A 68 2.34 8.97 8.62
C PRO A 68 1.42 7.92 7.99
N ALA A 69 1.70 6.64 8.17
CA ALA A 69 0.84 5.53 7.70
C ALA A 69 -0.62 5.61 8.23
N SER A 70 -0.83 6.33 9.33
CA SER A 70 -2.16 6.63 9.85
C SER A 70 -2.92 7.70 9.06
N GLN A 71 -2.22 8.60 8.37
CA GLN A 71 -2.75 9.78 7.67
C GLN A 71 -2.62 9.69 6.14
N ILE A 72 -2.60 8.46 5.60
CA ILE A 72 -2.61 8.25 4.14
C ILE A 72 -3.81 9.02 3.53
N PRO A 73 -3.56 9.93 2.58
CA PRO A 73 -4.62 10.72 1.96
C PRO A 73 -5.63 9.85 1.21
N LYS A 74 -6.91 10.22 1.27
CA LYS A 74 -8.02 9.52 0.59
C LYS A 74 -8.17 9.95 -0.88
N PHE A 75 -7.08 10.06 -1.63
CA PHE A 75 -7.15 10.33 -3.07
C PHE A 75 -7.76 9.12 -3.79
N GLY A 76 -8.80 9.33 -4.61
CA GLY A 76 -9.42 8.31 -5.47
C GLY A 76 -9.59 6.94 -4.81
N SER A 77 -10.76 6.70 -4.19
CA SER A 77 -11.05 5.64 -3.20
C SER A 77 -10.32 4.29 -3.31
N MET A 78 -10.00 3.80 -4.50
CA MET A 78 -9.33 2.52 -4.73
C MET A 78 -7.88 2.49 -4.22
N TYR A 79 -7.02 3.46 -4.59
CA TYR A 79 -5.60 3.45 -4.22
C TYR A 79 -5.39 3.62 -2.71
N TYR A 80 -6.23 4.45 -2.09
CA TYR A 80 -6.28 4.57 -0.64
C TYR A 80 -6.51 3.20 0.01
N TYR A 81 -7.52 2.44 -0.43
CA TYR A 81 -7.81 1.14 0.19
C TYR A 81 -6.74 0.08 -0.11
N ASP A 82 -6.16 0.09 -1.30
CA ASP A 82 -5.08 -0.85 -1.67
C ASP A 82 -3.86 -0.64 -0.77
N LEU A 83 -3.43 0.60 -0.58
CA LEU A 83 -2.32 0.90 0.33
C LEU A 83 -2.71 0.68 1.80
N LYS A 84 -3.90 1.15 2.21
CA LYS A 84 -4.36 1.07 3.61
C LYS A 84 -4.53 -0.38 4.07
N GLU A 85 -4.87 -1.31 3.19
CA GLU A 85 -4.97 -2.74 3.50
C GLU A 85 -3.68 -3.29 4.11
N PHE A 86 -2.52 -2.84 3.61
CA PHE A 86 -1.21 -3.28 4.11
C PHE A 86 -0.66 -2.34 5.18
N ALA A 87 -0.79 -1.01 5.01
CA ALA A 87 -0.24 -0.03 5.93
C ALA A 87 -0.76 -0.19 7.38
N ARG A 88 -1.99 -0.69 7.57
CA ARG A 88 -2.58 -0.92 8.91
C ARG A 88 -1.83 -1.91 9.80
N TYR A 89 -1.01 -2.79 9.23
CA TYR A 89 -0.19 -3.74 9.99
C TYR A 89 1.08 -3.10 10.58
N PHE A 90 1.52 -1.97 10.02
CA PHE A 90 2.76 -1.28 10.40
C PHE A 90 2.50 -0.22 11.47
N ASP A 91 3.57 0.39 11.99
CA ASP A 91 3.43 1.52 12.90
C ASP A 91 2.71 2.71 12.25
N ARG A 92 1.79 3.34 12.98
CA ARG A 92 1.00 4.50 12.51
C ARG A 92 1.85 5.73 12.25
N HIS A 93 3.00 5.81 12.91
CA HIS A 93 3.91 6.93 12.87
C HIS A 93 5.04 6.71 11.87
N LEU A 94 5.13 5.54 11.23
CA LEU A 94 6.04 5.35 10.10
C LEU A 94 5.65 6.29 8.98
N LEU A 95 6.64 7.02 8.49
CA LEU A 95 6.52 7.96 7.40
C LEU A 95 6.65 7.24 6.07
N ILE A 96 5.82 7.63 5.11
CA ILE A 96 5.79 7.07 3.76
C ILE A 96 5.64 8.23 2.78
N ASP A 97 6.56 8.31 1.82
CA ASP A 97 6.43 9.19 0.66
C ASP A 97 5.48 8.56 -0.36
N LEU A 98 4.51 9.35 -0.83
CA LEU A 98 3.44 8.90 -1.71
C LEU A 98 3.35 9.83 -2.93
N GLU A 99 3.44 9.25 -4.12
CA GLU A 99 3.17 9.98 -5.37
C GLU A 99 2.02 9.28 -6.10
N PHE A 100 0.83 9.88 -5.98
CA PHE A 100 -0.37 9.42 -6.65
C PHE A 100 -0.68 10.33 -7.84
N GLY A 101 -0.93 9.72 -9.00
CA GLY A 101 -1.17 10.42 -10.26
C GLY A 101 -0.42 9.77 -11.40
N ASP A 102 -0.38 10.44 -12.54
CA ASP A 102 0.42 10.03 -13.69
C ASP A 102 1.88 10.42 -13.42
N VAL A 103 2.62 9.50 -12.81
CA VAL A 103 4.05 9.66 -12.49
C VAL A 103 4.85 9.44 -13.77
N VAL A 104 5.40 10.53 -14.31
CA VAL A 104 6.18 10.52 -15.57
C VAL A 104 7.65 10.20 -15.32
N ASP A 105 8.16 10.50 -14.12
CA ASP A 105 9.56 10.35 -13.74
C ASP A 105 9.71 9.43 -12.51
N VAL A 106 10.91 8.86 -12.33
CA VAL A 106 11.20 8.11 -11.10
C VAL A 106 11.32 9.11 -9.94
N PRO A 107 10.62 8.90 -8.82
CA PRO A 107 10.73 9.75 -7.64
C PRO A 107 12.18 9.94 -7.17
N ALA A 108 12.50 11.15 -6.70
CA ALA A 108 13.83 11.46 -6.18
C ALA A 108 14.13 10.76 -4.84
N VAL A 109 13.09 10.38 -4.11
CA VAL A 109 13.17 9.61 -2.87
C VAL A 109 12.38 8.31 -3.00
N PRO A 110 12.65 7.29 -2.18
CA PRO A 110 11.87 6.05 -2.21
C PRO A 110 10.40 6.30 -1.85
N SER A 111 9.53 6.27 -2.86
CA SER A 111 8.11 6.56 -2.74
C SER A 111 7.25 5.37 -3.14
N ILE A 112 6.06 5.24 -2.54
CA ILE A 112 5.03 4.36 -3.08
C ILE A 112 4.30 5.11 -4.19
N VAL A 113 4.41 4.56 -5.40
CA VAL A 113 3.77 5.10 -6.61
C VAL A 113 2.73 4.13 -7.14
N LYS A 114 1.73 4.67 -7.85
CA LYS A 114 0.74 3.86 -8.56
C LYS A 114 1.33 3.26 -9.84
N ASP A 115 1.91 4.13 -10.65
CA ASP A 115 2.48 3.80 -11.96
C ASP A 115 3.95 4.27 -11.97
N ARG A 116 4.79 3.63 -12.79
CA ARG A 116 6.15 4.10 -13.06
C ARG A 116 6.35 4.24 -14.57
N PRO A 117 7.21 5.16 -15.01
CA PRO A 117 7.65 5.16 -16.39
C PRO A 117 8.33 3.83 -16.74
N ILE A 118 7.85 3.22 -17.82
CA ILE A 118 8.55 2.14 -18.53
C ILE A 118 9.29 2.84 -19.66
N ARG A 119 10.46 3.43 -19.38
CA ARG A 119 11.43 3.63 -20.47
C ARG A 119 11.89 2.24 -20.86
N ASN A 120 12.06 2.00 -22.17
CA ASN A 120 12.66 0.77 -22.67
C ASN A 120 14.00 0.59 -21.94
N ASP A 121 14.04 -0.38 -21.02
CA ASP A 121 15.24 -0.82 -20.33
C ASP A 121 16.30 -1.26 -21.35
#